data_AF-A0AAV3ZFV3-F1
#
_entry.id   AF-A0AAV3ZFV3-F1
#
_cell.length_a   1.000
_cell.length_b   1.000
_cell.length_c   1.000
_cell.angle_alpha   90.00
_cell.angle_beta   90.00
_cell.angle_gamma   90.00
#
_symmetry.space_group_name_H-M   'P 1'
#
loop_
_entity.id
_entity.type
_entity.pdbx_description
1 polymer ?
#
loop_
_entity_poly.entity_id
_entity_poly.type
_entity_poly.pdbx_seq_one_letter_code
_entity_poly.pdbx_strand_id
1 'polypeptide(L)'
;MPFEKKDVKLIVYQHLKNSDQTVSVYKDNTPSEDWISHFIKRHEVLSNRMCQNIKGTRAGINPEEVKKYFENLKTSLEGVPIGKILNYDETNLANDPGMKKFIFRRGMKYPERVINFSKISVMLSGIAEREMLPPYLVYKATNLWES
;
A
#
# COMPACT_ATOMS: atom_id res chain seq x y z
N MET A 1 -6.24 -12.50 -1.32
CA MET A 1 -7.18 -11.38 -1.15
C MET A 1 -7.54 -11.29 0.33
N PRO A 2 -7.44 -10.12 0.98
CA PRO A 2 -7.85 -9.97 2.38
C PRO A 2 -9.37 -10.10 2.53
N PHE A 3 -9.84 -10.72 3.60
CA PHE A 3 -11.26 -10.98 3.86
C PHE A 3 -11.93 -9.77 4.52
N GLU A 4 -13.02 -9.28 3.94
CA GLU A 4 -13.93 -8.32 4.56
C GLU A 4 -14.99 -9.04 5.42
N LYS A 5 -15.66 -8.27 6.28
CA LYS A 5 -16.85 -8.73 7.00
C LYS A 5 -17.90 -9.37 6.07
N LYS A 6 -18.09 -8.79 4.88
CA LYS A 6 -19.03 -9.31 3.87
C LYS A 6 -18.64 -10.69 3.35
N ASP A 7 -17.34 -10.95 3.18
CA ASP A 7 -16.85 -12.24 2.71
C ASP A 7 -17.12 -13.34 3.76
N VAL A 8 -16.97 -13.01 5.04
CA VAL A 8 -17.33 -13.92 6.14
C VAL A 8 -18.84 -14.22 6.14
N LYS A 9 -19.70 -13.22 5.94
CA LYS A 9 -21.15 -13.43 5.77
C LYS A 9 -21.46 -14.36 4.60
N LEU A 10 -20.79 -14.16 3.46
CA LEU A 10 -21.01 -14.96 2.27
C LEU A 10 -20.59 -16.42 2.47
N ILE A 11 -19.45 -16.66 3.13
CA ILE A 11 -18.99 -18.02 3.47
C ILE A 11 -20.01 -18.72 4.36
N VAL A 12 -20.50 -18.05 5.40
CA VAL A 12 -21.48 -18.66 6.32
C VAL A 12 -22.80 -18.94 5.60
N TYR A 13 -23.27 -18.01 4.75
CA TYR A 13 -24.45 -18.23 3.91
C TYR A 13 -24.28 -19.43 2.99
N GLN A 14 -23.13 -19.53 2.29
CA GLN A 14 -22.82 -20.67 1.42
C GLN A 14 -22.75 -21.99 2.18
N HIS A 15 -22.15 -21.99 3.38
CA HIS A 15 -22.10 -23.16 4.23
C HIS A 15 -23.50 -23.64 4.64
N LEU A 16 -24.35 -22.74 5.13
CA LEU A 16 -25.73 -23.05 5.50
C LEU A 16 -26.56 -23.55 4.31
N LYS A 17 -26.39 -22.93 3.14
CA LYS A 17 -27.04 -23.35 1.89
C LYS A 17 -26.59 -24.75 1.45
N ASN A 18 -25.30 -25.04 1.52
CA ASN A 18 -24.75 -26.35 1.13
C ASN A 18 -25.08 -27.47 2.13
N SER A 19 -25.42 -27.10 3.37
CA SER A 19 -25.83 -28.05 4.42
C SER A 19 -27.35 -28.15 4.58
N ASP A 20 -28.14 -27.52 3.70
CA ASP A 20 -29.61 -27.42 3.78
C ASP A 20 -30.12 -26.96 5.16
N GLN A 21 -29.35 -26.09 5.83
CA GLN A 21 -29.67 -25.55 7.14
C GLN A 21 -30.24 -24.14 7.04
N THR A 22 -31.38 -23.91 7.71
CA THR A 22 -32.00 -22.60 7.83
C THR A 22 -31.95 -22.11 9.27
N VAL A 23 -31.35 -20.95 9.50
CA VAL A 23 -31.31 -20.31 10.81
C VAL A 23 -32.40 -19.23 10.87
N SER A 24 -33.46 -19.48 11.64
CA SER A 24 -34.64 -18.59 11.72
C SER A 24 -34.32 -17.18 12.24
N VAL A 25 -33.26 -17.03 13.02
CA VAL A 25 -32.79 -15.73 13.56
C VAL A 25 -32.09 -14.89 12.47
N TYR A 26 -31.67 -15.50 11.37
CA TYR A 26 -31.01 -14.80 10.26
C TYR A 26 -32.03 -14.37 9.22
N LYS A 27 -32.01 -13.07 8.88
CA LYS A 27 -32.75 -12.57 7.71
C LYS A 27 -32.09 -13.12 6.44
N ASP A 28 -32.87 -13.76 5.59
CA ASP A 28 -32.41 -14.36 4.33
C ASP A 28 -31.23 -15.34 4.49
N ASN A 29 -31.22 -16.08 5.61
CA ASN A 29 -30.17 -17.02 6.01
C ASN A 29 -28.75 -16.42 6.02
N THR A 30 -28.64 -15.10 6.12
CA THR A 30 -27.39 -14.36 6.13
C THR A 30 -27.12 -13.79 7.53
N PRO A 31 -25.92 -13.98 8.11
CA PRO A 31 -25.61 -13.45 9.43
C PRO A 31 -25.70 -11.91 9.50
N SER A 32 -26.01 -11.36 10.67
CA SER A 32 -26.01 -9.92 10.92
C SER A 32 -24.59 -9.36 11.15
N GLU A 33 -24.42 -8.03 11.13
CA GLU A 33 -23.14 -7.38 11.49
C GLU A 33 -22.72 -7.67 12.94
N ASP A 34 -23.69 -7.77 13.85
CA ASP A 34 -23.44 -8.11 15.25
C ASP A 34 -22.91 -9.54 15.37
N TRP A 35 -23.48 -10.48 14.60
CA TRP A 35 -22.99 -11.85 14.60
C TRP A 35 -21.52 -11.92 14.15
N ILE A 36 -21.13 -11.20 13.10
CA ILE A 36 -19.72 -11.15 12.66
C ILE A 36 -18.84 -10.58 13.78
N SER A 37 -19.26 -9.49 14.41
CA SER A 37 -18.47 -8.83 15.44
C SER A 37 -18.23 -9.76 16.64
N HIS A 38 -19.26 -10.54 17.03
CA HIS A 38 -19.13 -11.59 18.04
C HIS A 38 -18.33 -12.80 17.55
N PHE A 39 -18.41 -13.17 16.27
CA PHE A 39 -17.61 -14.23 15.68
C PHE A 39 -16.11 -13.88 15.74
N ILE A 40 -15.71 -12.69 15.27
CA ILE A 40 -14.32 -12.21 15.37
C ILE A 40 -13.87 -12.12 16.83
N LYS A 41 -14.75 -11.72 17.75
CA LYS A 41 -14.44 -11.66 19.19
C LYS A 41 -14.21 -13.05 19.80
N ARG A 42 -15.00 -14.06 19.42
CA ARG A 42 -14.88 -15.44 19.90
C ARG A 42 -13.66 -16.16 19.33
N HIS A 43 -13.28 -15.85 18.09
CA HIS A 43 -12.11 -16.45 17.44
C HIS A 43 -10.89 -15.54 17.64
N GLU A 44 -10.21 -15.72 18.76
CA GLU A 44 -9.02 -14.94 19.13
C GLU A 44 -7.89 -15.00 18.09
N VAL A 45 -7.87 -16.02 17.24
CA VAL A 45 -6.97 -16.09 16.09
C VAL A 45 -7.24 -15.02 15.03
N LEU A 46 -8.31 -14.22 15.13
CA LEU A 46 -8.66 -13.16 14.18
C LEU A 46 -8.52 -11.76 14.79
N SER A 47 -8.18 -10.78 13.97
CA SER A 47 -8.17 -9.36 14.35
C SER A 47 -8.48 -8.45 13.16
N ASN A 48 -9.12 -7.30 13.44
CA ASN A 48 -9.29 -6.24 12.46
C ASN A 48 -8.04 -5.35 12.46
N ARG A 49 -7.39 -5.19 11.31
CA ARG A 49 -6.20 -4.34 11.17
C ARG A 49 -6.35 -3.39 9.99
N MET A 50 -5.84 -2.17 10.16
CA MET A 50 -5.62 -1.26 9.04
C MET A 50 -4.32 -1.64 8.37
N CYS A 51 -4.37 -1.84 7.05
CA CYS A 51 -3.20 -2.16 6.25
C CYS A 51 -2.47 -0.86 5.93
N GLN A 52 -1.15 -0.84 6.06
CA GLN A 52 -0.30 0.22 5.52
C GLN A 52 0.69 -0.40 4.54
N ASN A 53 0.89 0.26 3.40
CA ASN A 53 1.87 -0.19 2.41
C ASN A 53 3.24 0.38 2.79
N ILE A 54 4.23 -0.47 3.05
CA ILE A 54 5.61 -0.04 3.34
C ILE A 54 6.56 -0.77 2.38
N LYS A 55 7.50 -0.03 1.78
CA LYS A 55 8.59 -0.61 0.97
C LYS A 55 9.72 -1.09 1.89
N GLY A 56 10.10 -2.36 1.79
CA GLY A 56 11.13 -3.00 2.62
C GLY A 56 12.56 -2.43 2.47
N THR A 57 12.82 -1.65 1.41
CA THR A 57 14.14 -1.05 1.14
C THR A 57 14.60 -0.02 2.18
N ARG A 58 13.69 0.52 3.00
CA ARG A 58 14.05 1.47 4.08
C ARG A 58 14.56 0.81 5.36
N ALA A 59 14.43 -0.51 5.49
CA ALA A 59 14.70 -1.21 6.76
C ALA A 59 16.16 -1.69 6.92
N GLY A 60 17.00 -1.58 5.90
CA GLY A 60 18.33 -2.21 5.85
C GLY A 60 19.51 -1.28 5.64
N ILE A 61 19.38 0.02 5.91
CA ILE A 61 20.48 0.99 5.69
C ILE A 61 21.43 0.95 6.90
N ASN A 62 22.71 0.63 6.66
CA ASN A 62 23.75 0.59 7.68
C ASN A 62 24.46 1.97 7.80
N PRO A 63 24.81 2.47 9.01
CA PRO A 63 25.63 3.67 9.19
C PRO A 63 26.88 3.78 8.29
N GLU A 64 27.55 2.66 8.00
CA GLU A 64 28.72 2.64 7.12
C GLU A 64 28.37 3.01 5.67
N GLU A 65 27.22 2.56 5.17
CA GLU A 65 26.73 2.88 3.83
C GLU A 65 26.42 4.38 3.71
N VAL A 66 25.85 4.96 4.76
CA VAL A 66 25.57 6.41 4.84
C VAL A 66 26.88 7.19 4.80
N LYS A 67 27.89 6.77 5.58
CA LYS A 67 29.20 7.42 5.59
C LYS A 67 29.87 7.36 4.21
N LYS A 68 29.89 6.17 3.61
CA LYS A 68 30.44 5.96 2.26
C LYS A 68 29.74 6.81 1.20
N TYR A 69 28.42 6.96 1.30
CA TYR A 69 27.66 7.85 0.42
C TYR A 69 28.15 9.30 0.51
N PHE A 70 28.29 9.86 1.71
CA PHE A 70 28.73 11.25 1.88
C PHE A 70 30.19 11.47 1.47
N GLU A 71 31.07 10.50 1.69
CA GLU A 71 32.46 10.56 1.22
C GLU A 71 32.53 10.61 -0.32
N ASN A 72 31.81 9.70 -1.00
CA ASN A 72 31.72 9.68 -2.45
C ASN A 72 31.07 10.95 -3.01
N LEU A 73 30.04 11.46 -2.34
CA LEU A 73 29.36 12.70 -2.72
C LEU A 73 30.31 13.89 -2.65
N LYS A 74 31.12 13.99 -1.58
CA LYS A 74 32.11 15.06 -1.44
C LYS A 74 33.13 15.05 -2.57
N THR A 75 33.67 13.87 -2.93
CA THR A 75 34.60 13.73 -4.05
C THR A 75 33.94 14.07 -5.39
N SER A 76 32.69 13.65 -5.59
CA SER A 76 31.97 13.88 -6.85
C SER A 76 31.54 15.33 -7.06
N LEU A 77 31.42 16.11 -5.98
CA LEU A 77 31.03 17.53 -6.03
C LEU A 77 32.23 18.48 -6.05
N GLU A 78 33.46 17.98 -5.90
CA GLU A 78 34.66 18.81 -5.89
C GLU A 78 34.85 19.52 -7.24
N GLY A 79 34.86 20.86 -7.22
CA GLY A 79 35.01 21.69 -8.43
C GLY A 79 33.72 21.89 -9.25
N VAL A 80 32.58 21.35 -8.82
CA VAL A 80 31.29 21.56 -9.49
C VAL A 80 30.66 22.89 -9.05
N PRO A 81 30.35 23.82 -9.98
CA PRO A 81 29.65 25.05 -9.65
C PRO A 81 28.26 24.77 -9.08
N ILE A 82 27.82 25.59 -8.12
CA ILE A 82 26.55 25.42 -7.39
C ILE A 82 25.35 25.38 -8.36
N GLY A 83 25.29 26.27 -9.36
CA GLY A 83 24.25 26.28 -10.40
C GLY A 83 24.26 25.07 -11.37
N LYS A 84 25.23 24.17 -11.25
CA LYS A 84 25.29 22.91 -12.02
C LYS A 84 24.91 21.68 -11.18
N ILE A 85 24.59 21.88 -9.90
CA ILE A 85 24.08 20.81 -9.03
C ILE A 85 22.56 20.81 -9.11
N LEU A 86 22.02 19.85 -9.86
CA LEU A 86 20.59 19.60 -9.98
C LEU A 86 20.18 18.46 -9.06
N ASN A 87 19.23 18.70 -8.17
CA ASN A 87 18.54 17.64 -7.45
C ASN A 87 17.21 17.35 -8.17
N TYR A 88 16.82 16.09 -8.22
CA TYR A 88 15.53 15.68 -8.75
C TYR A 88 14.95 14.55 -7.90
N ASP A 89 13.63 14.50 -7.80
CA ASP A 89 12.92 13.38 -7.20
C ASP A 89 11.60 13.12 -7.93
N GLU A 90 11.17 11.85 -7.93
CA GLU A 90 9.97 11.39 -8.60
C GLU A 90 8.89 11.04 -7.56
N THR A 91 7.82 11.83 -7.52
CA THR A 91 6.68 11.59 -6.64
C THR A 91 5.53 10.97 -7.43
N ASN A 92 5.07 9.81 -6.94
CA ASN A 92 3.90 9.15 -7.49
C ASN A 92 2.62 9.80 -6.93
N LEU A 93 1.78 10.31 -7.83
CA LEU A 93 0.41 10.69 -7.55
C LEU A 93 -0.50 9.51 -7.88
N ALA A 94 -1.18 9.03 -6.85
CA ALA A 94 -2.12 7.93 -6.94
C ALA A 94 -3.48 8.39 -6.46
N ASN A 95 -4.54 7.94 -7.13
CA ASN A 95 -5.87 8.04 -6.56
C ASN A 95 -5.89 7.15 -5.31
N ASP A 96 -6.09 7.75 -4.13
CA ASP A 96 -6.22 7.01 -2.88
C ASP A 96 -7.55 6.23 -2.93
N PRO A 97 -7.54 4.87 -3.01
CA PRO A 97 -8.75 4.08 -2.96
C PRO A 97 -9.38 4.06 -1.55
N GLY A 98 -8.77 4.75 -0.59
CA GLY A 98 -9.16 4.82 0.80
C GLY A 98 -8.68 3.61 1.61
N MET A 99 -8.37 3.85 2.89
CA MET A 99 -8.13 2.77 3.85
C MET A 99 -9.44 2.06 4.19
N LYS A 100 -9.48 0.74 4.00
CA LYS A 100 -10.59 -0.12 4.45
C LYS A 100 -10.11 -1.11 5.51
N LYS A 101 -10.99 -1.45 6.45
CA LYS A 101 -10.73 -2.43 7.51
C LYS A 101 -10.99 -3.84 6.96
N PHE A 102 -10.01 -4.72 7.09
CA PHE A 102 -10.12 -6.15 6.74
C PHE A 102 -9.82 -7.02 7.97
N ILE A 103 -10.23 -8.28 7.86
CA ILE A 103 -10.03 -9.33 8.87
C ILE A 103 -8.75 -10.09 8.52
N PHE A 104 -7.83 -10.17 9.48
CA PHE A 104 -6.57 -10.91 9.36
C PHE A 104 -6.38 -11.85 10.54
N ARG A 105 -5.40 -12.75 10.43
CA ARG A 105 -4.96 -13.58 11.57
C ARG A 105 -4.28 -12.69 12.63
N ARG A 106 -4.63 -12.86 13.90
CA ARG A 106 -4.00 -12.18 15.04
C ARG A 106 -2.50 -12.52 15.05
N GLY A 107 -1.66 -11.50 15.16
CA GLY A 107 -0.19 -11.62 15.06
C GLY A 107 0.38 -11.49 13.65
N MET A 108 -0.45 -11.32 12.61
CA MET A 108 0.04 -11.08 11.25
C MET A 108 0.79 -9.74 11.17
N LYS A 109 2.07 -9.81 10.79
CA LYS A 109 2.98 -8.67 10.71
C LYS A 109 2.66 -7.72 9.54
N TYR A 110 2.23 -8.27 8.40
CA TYR A 110 1.97 -7.52 7.17
C TYR A 110 0.58 -7.85 6.59
N PRO A 111 -0.48 -7.19 7.07
CA PRO A 111 -1.78 -7.24 6.43
C PRO A 111 -1.74 -6.41 5.15
N GLU A 112 -1.81 -7.06 3.98
CA GLU A 112 -1.71 -6.38 2.67
C GLU A 112 -3.00 -6.52 1.85
N ARG A 113 -3.39 -5.42 1.19
CA ARG A 113 -4.50 -5.38 0.24
C ARG A 113 -3.96 -5.03 -1.14
N VAL A 114 -3.97 -6.00 -2.05
CA VAL A 114 -3.51 -5.81 -3.43
C VAL A 114 -4.64 -5.20 -4.26
N ILE A 115 -4.48 -3.96 -4.72
CA ILE A 115 -5.38 -3.27 -5.65
C ILE A 115 -4.57 -2.59 -6.75
N ASN A 116 -5.08 -2.62 -7.98
CA ASN A 116 -4.57 -1.82 -9.09
C ASN A 116 -5.18 -0.41 -9.06
N PHE A 117 -4.34 0.62 -9.06
CA PHE A 117 -4.75 2.03 -9.16
C PHE A 117 -3.94 2.76 -10.23
N SER A 118 -4.54 3.76 -10.86
CA SER A 118 -3.85 4.64 -11.81
C SER A 118 -2.81 5.47 -11.06
N LYS A 119 -1.58 5.45 -11.57
CA LYS A 119 -0.44 6.22 -11.07
C LYS A 119 -0.03 7.20 -12.16
N ILE A 120 0.03 8.47 -11.81
CA ILE A 120 0.73 9.50 -12.58
C ILE A 120 1.99 9.81 -11.78
N SER A 121 3.13 9.91 -12.45
CA SER A 121 4.36 10.30 -11.76
C SER A 121 4.73 11.73 -12.13
N VAL A 122 5.18 12.48 -11.13
CA VAL A 122 5.65 13.85 -11.32
C VAL A 122 7.10 13.90 -10.90
N MET A 123 7.97 14.27 -11.85
CA MET A 123 9.36 14.57 -11.57
C MET A 123 9.49 16.05 -11.25
N LEU A 124 10.02 16.34 -10.06
CA LEU A 124 10.35 17.68 -9.61
C LEU A 124 11.85 17.80 -9.57
N SER A 125 12.38 18.92 -10.06
CA SER A 125 13.83 19.16 -10.02
C SER A 125 14.13 20.62 -9.71
N GLY A 126 15.25 20.83 -9.04
CA GLY A 126 15.70 22.15 -8.62
C GLY A 126 17.22 22.21 -8.52
N ILE A 127 17.76 23.36 -8.89
CA ILE A 127 19.18 23.65 -8.77
C ILE A 127 19.48 24.27 -7.41
N ALA A 128 20.72 24.09 -6.94
CA ALA A 128 21.16 24.63 -5.65
C ALA A 128 21.11 26.17 -5.55
N GLU A 129 20.94 26.86 -6.68
CA GLU A 129 20.68 28.31 -6.76
C GLU A 129 19.22 28.70 -6.50
N ARG A 130 18.40 27.77 -5.98
CA ARG A 130 16.98 27.97 -5.59
C ARG A 130 16.00 28.18 -6.74
N GLU A 131 16.40 27.86 -7.96
CA GLU A 131 15.46 27.79 -9.08
C GLU A 131 14.91 26.37 -9.21
N MET A 132 13.59 26.25 -9.39
CA MET A 132 12.94 24.99 -9.75
C MET A 132 12.73 24.93 -11.25
N LEU A 133 13.08 23.80 -11.85
CA LEU A 133 12.74 23.55 -13.24
C LEU A 133 11.25 23.18 -13.35
N PRO A 134 10.62 23.38 -14.52
CA PRO A 134 9.24 22.99 -14.73
C PRO A 134 9.00 21.50 -14.39
N PRO A 135 7.88 21.17 -13.72
CA PRO A 135 7.55 19.78 -13.39
C PRO A 135 7.39 18.96 -14.67
N TYR A 136 7.98 17.76 -14.68
CA TYR A 136 7.84 16.83 -15.79
C TYR A 136 6.83 15.73 -15.42
N LEU A 137 5.75 15.63 -16.19
CA LEU A 137 4.67 14.67 -15.98
C LEU A 137 4.93 13.39 -16.78
N VAL A 138 5.04 12.27 -16.07
CA VAL A 138 5.16 10.93 -16.64
C VAL A 138 3.82 10.23 -16.54
N TYR A 139 3.19 10.03 -17.69
CA TYR A 139 1.98 9.22 -17.81
C TYR A 139 2.34 7.75 -18.00
N LYS A 140 1.51 6.85 -17.46
CA LYS A 140 1.63 5.42 -17.73
C LYS A 140 1.40 5.20 -19.23
N ALA A 141 2.44 4.77 -19.94
CA ALA A 141 2.33 4.43 -21.36
C ALA A 141 1.32 3.28 -21.55
N THR A 142 0.37 3.46 -22.46
CA THR A 142 -0.68 2.48 -22.72
C THR A 142 -0.24 1.37 -23.67
N ASN A 143 0.83 1.54 -24.45
CA ASN A 143 1.41 0.53 -25.34
C ASN A 143 2.89 0.86 -25.65
N LEU A 144 3.86 0.30 -24.91
CA LEU A 144 5.26 0.28 -25.34
C LEU A 144 5.48 -0.94 -26.24
N TRP A 145 5.02 -0.81 -27.50
CA TRP A 145 5.31 -1.56 -28.73
C TRP A 145 5.37 -3.11 -28.71
N GLU A 146 4.47 -3.74 -29.46
CA GLU A 146 4.79 -4.95 -30.23
C GLU A 146 5.91 -4.58 -31.21
N SER A 147 7.09 -5.18 -31.04
CA SER A 147 8.19 -5.15 -32.02
C SER A 147 8.34 -6.53 -32.64
#